data_AF-A0A559MCB0-F1
#
_entry.id   AF-A0A559MCB0-F1
#
_cell.length_a   1.000
_cell.length_b   1.000
_cell.length_c   1.000
_cell.angle_alpha   90.00
_cell.angle_beta   90.00
_cell.angle_gamma   90.00
#
_symmetry.space_group_name_H-M   'P 1'
#
loop_
_entity.id
_entity.type
_entity.pdbx_description
1 polymer ?
#
loop_
_entity_poly.entity_id
_entity_poly.type
_entity_poly.pdbx_seq_one_letter_code
_entity_poly.pdbx_strand_id
1 'polypeptide(L)'
;TRKRVELEGKIDTRLKALYQGQLAAAHKSGVASFSDAVAGAVKTGQKKGASYEFADIVEREKVVALKQFESEARSLAIEGVPWSNFKQQYNLYEKDLDEVSARLRKEEMRRLATRVERWVRSRLGESVGLEFNKLGSGRGGSGAPETGEKPQTEKDLWDRIWNVFVATVKEAETRFVERAKSFDASQDEIDVGLWRLRRKSWGVLRAKIDEEVMEGNILLKLRENFEDKFRYDEAGVPRIWRPTDDIEGMYTKAKESTLTLIPLLSRFRLAATYAPPELPDWIGNAPSSVDPKDEEDLTPIGGVDEEEGKSLEEEMTILSEAKRQDLVVRFKKTADGVYVEAKRSAIGGVAQVPLYFYGLLLALGWNEIVAVLRNPVYFIFLILLGVGAYVTYTLNLWGPMIRMANAASSQAVEIGKEKLRDFLENSETGRQAIGMKAREDSDSISLNTLDSRGNRKEAEVEDEDDDI
;
A
#
# COMPACT_ATOMS: atom_id res chain seq x y z
N THR A 1 -1.66 20.02 -87.85
CA THR A 1 -0.35 19.61 -88.41
C THR A 1 0.20 18.43 -87.59
N ARG A 2 0.62 17.33 -88.23
CA ARG A 2 1.07 16.08 -87.55
C ARG A 2 2.15 16.30 -86.48
N LYS A 3 3.13 17.17 -86.77
CA LYS A 3 4.21 17.52 -85.85
C LYS A 3 3.74 18.19 -84.55
N ARG A 4 2.61 18.90 -84.57
CA ARG A 4 2.02 19.53 -83.37
C ARG A 4 1.46 18.47 -82.42
N VAL A 5 0.72 17.49 -82.96
CA VAL A 5 0.16 16.38 -82.18
C VAL A 5 1.27 15.51 -81.58
N GLU A 6 2.34 15.25 -82.34
CA GLU A 6 3.53 14.53 -81.83
C GLU A 6 4.24 15.29 -80.69
N LEU A 7 4.30 16.63 -80.76
CA LEU A 7 4.87 17.47 -79.71
C LEU A 7 3.98 17.50 -78.47
N GLU A 8 2.67 17.69 -78.64
CA GLU A 8 1.66 17.65 -77.57
C GLU A 8 1.74 16.32 -76.82
N GLY A 9 1.81 15.18 -77.51
CA GLY A 9 1.96 13.87 -76.86
C GLY A 9 3.24 13.70 -76.04
N LYS A 10 4.36 14.27 -76.50
CA LYS A 10 5.64 14.25 -75.74
C LYS A 10 5.58 15.13 -74.50
N ILE A 11 4.96 16.30 -74.60
CA ILE A 11 4.75 17.23 -73.48
C ILE A 11 3.81 16.59 -72.46
N ASP A 12 2.69 16.04 -72.89
CA ASP A 12 1.72 15.34 -72.05
C ASP A 12 2.36 14.19 -71.28
N THR A 13 3.21 13.39 -71.92
CA THR A 13 3.91 12.29 -71.25
C THR A 13 4.79 12.79 -70.10
N ARG A 14 5.51 13.90 -70.31
CA ARG A 14 6.38 14.50 -69.28
C ARG A 14 5.58 15.16 -68.17
N LEU A 15 4.54 15.93 -68.51
CA LEU A 15 3.67 16.59 -67.54
C LEU A 15 2.89 15.57 -66.71
N LYS A 16 2.39 14.50 -67.31
CA LYS A 16 1.70 13.42 -66.60
C LYS A 16 2.60 12.74 -65.58
N ALA A 17 3.87 12.49 -65.92
CA ALA A 17 4.84 11.92 -64.98
C ALA A 17 5.10 12.85 -63.78
N LEU A 18 5.25 14.16 -64.03
CA LEU A 18 5.44 15.16 -62.97
C LEU A 18 4.18 15.28 -62.09
N TYR A 19 3.00 15.35 -62.71
CA TYR A 19 1.72 15.41 -62.02
C TYR A 19 1.52 14.21 -61.08
N GLN A 20 1.73 12.99 -61.60
CA GLN A 20 1.62 11.77 -60.79
C GLN A 20 2.65 11.75 -59.66
N GLY A 21 3.88 12.20 -59.91
CA GLY A 21 4.93 12.28 -58.89
C GLY A 21 4.59 13.24 -57.76
N GLN A 22 4.09 14.44 -58.08
CA GLN A 22 3.69 15.43 -57.09
C GLN A 22 2.45 14.97 -56.31
N LEU A 23 1.48 14.38 -56.98
CA LEU A 23 0.28 13.87 -56.32
C LEU A 23 0.60 12.71 -55.36
N ALA A 24 1.53 11.82 -55.73
CA ALA A 24 2.01 10.76 -54.84
C ALA A 24 2.82 11.30 -53.66
N ALA A 25 3.60 12.38 -53.86
CA ALA A 25 4.31 13.05 -52.78
C ALA A 25 3.34 13.72 -51.80
N ALA A 26 2.34 14.44 -52.30
CA ALA A 26 1.25 15.05 -51.52
C ALA A 26 0.49 13.99 -50.71
N HIS A 27 0.15 12.87 -51.36
CA HIS A 27 -0.49 11.73 -50.71
C HIS A 27 0.33 11.20 -49.52
N LYS A 28 1.60 10.84 -49.76
CA LYS A 28 2.48 10.29 -48.71
C LYS A 28 2.74 11.29 -47.58
N SER A 29 2.95 12.56 -47.92
CA SER A 29 3.15 13.64 -46.95
C SER A 29 1.89 13.89 -46.12
N GLY A 30 0.72 13.89 -46.76
CA GLY A 30 -0.58 14.05 -46.12
C GLY A 30 -0.89 12.94 -45.11
N VAL A 31 -0.65 11.68 -45.48
CA VAL A 31 -0.83 10.54 -44.56
C VAL A 31 0.09 10.65 -43.34
N ALA A 32 1.36 11.02 -43.54
CA ALA A 32 2.31 11.21 -42.44
C ALA A 32 1.88 12.37 -41.53
N SER A 33 1.53 13.52 -42.12
CA SER A 33 1.08 14.70 -41.38
C SER A 33 -0.21 14.44 -40.60
N PHE A 34 -1.14 13.66 -41.17
CA PHE A 34 -2.36 13.24 -40.48
C PHE A 34 -2.04 12.38 -39.25
N SER A 35 -1.17 11.37 -39.41
CA SER A 35 -0.73 10.52 -38.31
C SER A 35 -0.09 11.33 -37.19
N ASP A 36 0.78 12.28 -37.52
CA ASP A 36 1.46 13.15 -36.56
C ASP A 36 0.48 14.13 -35.88
N ALA A 37 -0.47 14.69 -36.63
CA ALA A 37 -1.50 15.59 -36.11
C ALA A 37 -2.42 14.89 -35.09
N VAL A 38 -2.91 13.68 -35.42
CA VAL A 38 -3.72 12.87 -34.50
C VAL A 38 -2.91 12.52 -33.24
N ALA A 39 -1.68 12.05 -33.39
CA ALA A 39 -0.82 11.73 -32.24
C ALA A 39 -0.55 12.95 -31.35
N GLY A 40 -0.30 14.12 -31.95
CA GLY A 40 -0.09 15.39 -31.25
C GLY A 40 -1.35 15.87 -30.51
N ALA A 41 -2.52 15.76 -31.13
CA ALA A 41 -3.80 16.11 -30.54
C ALA A 41 -4.15 15.19 -29.36
N VAL A 42 -3.96 13.87 -29.51
CA VAL A 42 -4.15 12.89 -28.43
C VAL A 42 -3.23 13.19 -27.25
N LYS A 43 -1.93 13.44 -27.50
CA LYS A 43 -0.96 13.78 -26.44
C LYS A 43 -1.34 15.07 -25.72
N THR A 44 -1.88 16.05 -26.43
CA THR A 44 -2.37 17.30 -25.84
C THR A 44 -3.62 17.08 -24.99
N GLY A 45 -4.56 16.26 -25.47
CA GLY A 45 -5.74 15.84 -24.72
C GLY A 45 -5.38 15.14 -23.41
N GLN A 46 -4.43 14.20 -23.45
CA GLN A 46 -3.92 13.49 -22.28
C GLN A 46 -3.32 14.43 -21.22
N LYS A 47 -2.52 15.42 -21.63
CA LYS A 47 -1.89 16.38 -20.70
C LYS A 47 -2.89 17.30 -19.99
N LYS A 48 -4.01 17.63 -20.66
CA LYS A 48 -5.02 18.54 -20.10
C LYS A 48 -5.93 17.87 -19.07
N GLY A 49 -5.81 16.55 -18.85
CA GLY A 49 -6.65 15.81 -17.91
C GLY A 49 -8.14 15.74 -18.29
N ALA A 50 -8.55 16.41 -19.37
CA ALA A 50 -9.88 16.31 -19.93
C ALA A 50 -10.05 14.97 -20.65
N SER A 51 -11.24 14.37 -20.52
CA SER A 51 -11.63 13.26 -21.38
C SER A 51 -11.64 13.74 -22.83
N TYR A 52 -10.60 13.42 -23.59
CA TYR A 52 -10.58 13.71 -25.03
C TYR A 52 -11.29 12.60 -25.78
N GLU A 53 -12.02 12.96 -26.82
CA GLU A 53 -12.72 12.00 -27.66
C GLU A 53 -11.82 11.68 -28.86
N PHE A 54 -11.31 10.45 -28.92
CA PHE A 54 -10.40 10.02 -29.97
C PHE A 54 -11.09 10.05 -31.33
N ALA A 55 -12.34 9.60 -31.40
CA ALA A 55 -13.15 9.62 -32.61
C ALA A 55 -13.27 11.05 -33.17
N ASP A 56 -13.61 12.03 -32.33
CA ASP A 56 -13.69 13.44 -32.72
C ASP A 56 -12.35 14.02 -33.19
N ILE A 57 -11.24 13.59 -32.59
CA ILE A 57 -9.90 13.98 -33.05
C ILE A 57 -9.65 13.43 -34.44
N VAL A 58 -9.87 12.14 -34.65
CA VAL A 58 -9.66 11.48 -35.94
C VAL A 58 -10.52 12.12 -37.03
N GLU A 59 -11.81 12.32 -36.77
CA GLU A 59 -12.74 12.90 -37.74
C GLU A 59 -12.32 14.32 -38.14
N ARG A 60 -11.98 15.17 -37.16
CA ARG A 60 -11.53 16.54 -37.42
C ARG A 60 -10.24 16.57 -38.24
N GLU A 61 -9.23 15.79 -37.83
CA GLU A 61 -7.96 15.75 -38.55
C GLU A 61 -8.12 15.13 -39.94
N LYS A 62 -9.05 14.17 -40.13
CA LYS A 62 -9.36 13.56 -41.43
C LYS A 62 -9.95 14.61 -42.37
N VAL A 63 -10.90 15.42 -41.89
CA VAL A 63 -11.47 16.53 -42.67
C VAL A 63 -10.40 17.55 -43.07
N VAL A 64 -9.46 17.88 -42.18
CA VAL A 64 -8.34 18.78 -42.48
C VAL A 64 -7.42 18.17 -43.55
N ALA A 65 -7.04 16.91 -43.38
CA ALA A 65 -6.16 16.19 -44.29
C ALA A 65 -6.77 16.06 -45.70
N LEU A 66 -8.06 15.74 -45.80
CA LEU A 66 -8.79 15.65 -47.06
C LEU A 66 -8.88 17.00 -47.78
N LYS A 67 -9.16 18.08 -47.05
CA LYS A 67 -9.20 19.44 -47.62
C LYS A 67 -7.84 19.90 -48.13
N GLN A 68 -6.78 19.59 -47.39
CA GLN A 68 -5.42 19.95 -47.79
C GLN A 68 -5.00 19.19 -49.06
N PHE A 69 -5.24 17.89 -49.11
CA PHE A 69 -4.98 17.09 -50.31
C PHE A 69 -5.80 17.57 -51.51
N GLU A 70 -7.08 17.91 -51.31
CA GLU A 70 -7.92 18.46 -52.38
C GLU A 70 -7.38 19.79 -52.92
N SER A 71 -6.94 20.68 -52.03
CA SER A 71 -6.34 21.97 -52.40
C SER A 71 -5.06 21.78 -53.23
N GLU A 72 -4.18 20.86 -52.81
CA GLU A 72 -2.94 20.53 -53.53
C GLU A 72 -3.24 19.85 -54.87
N ALA A 73 -4.19 18.91 -54.91
CA ALA A 73 -4.58 18.23 -56.15
C ALA A 73 -5.23 19.18 -57.17
N ARG A 74 -6.05 20.13 -56.71
CA ARG A 74 -6.65 21.17 -57.56
C ARG A 74 -5.62 22.15 -58.11
N SER A 75 -4.60 22.53 -57.32
CA SER A 75 -3.54 23.44 -57.81
C SER A 75 -2.64 22.79 -58.87
N LEU A 76 -2.57 21.45 -58.89
CA LEU A 76 -1.85 20.67 -59.90
C LEU A 76 -2.70 20.33 -61.15
N ALA A 77 -4.03 20.51 -61.08
CA ALA A 77 -4.93 20.12 -62.15
C ALA A 77 -4.84 21.09 -63.35
N ILE A 78 -4.67 20.53 -64.55
CA ILE A 78 -4.64 21.29 -65.81
C ILE A 78 -6.03 21.24 -66.44
N GLU A 79 -6.63 22.40 -66.71
CA GLU A 79 -7.95 22.52 -67.34
C GLU A 79 -7.97 21.89 -68.75
N GLY A 80 -9.04 21.16 -69.04
CA GLY A 80 -9.26 20.54 -70.36
C GLY A 80 -8.46 19.26 -70.62
N VAL A 81 -7.68 18.78 -69.65
CA VAL A 81 -6.81 17.61 -69.80
C VAL A 81 -7.34 16.41 -69.02
N PRO A 82 -7.83 15.32 -69.66
CA PRO A 82 -8.49 14.22 -68.95
C PRO A 82 -7.61 13.47 -67.93
N TRP A 83 -6.29 13.45 -68.16
CA TRP A 83 -5.35 12.74 -67.28
C TRP A 83 -5.00 13.49 -65.99
N SER A 84 -5.43 14.75 -65.83
CA SER A 84 -5.26 15.55 -64.60
C SER A 84 -6.40 15.31 -63.57
N ASN A 85 -7.22 14.29 -63.79
CA ASN A 85 -8.28 13.88 -62.86
C ASN A 85 -7.70 13.16 -61.63
N PHE A 86 -7.93 13.72 -60.44
CA PHE A 86 -7.44 13.17 -59.17
C PHE A 86 -8.49 12.37 -58.38
N LYS A 87 -9.71 12.15 -58.90
CA LYS A 87 -10.80 11.50 -58.14
C LYS A 87 -10.42 10.11 -57.61
N GLN A 88 -9.75 9.30 -58.43
CA GLN A 88 -9.29 7.98 -58.00
C GLN A 88 -8.27 8.08 -56.85
N GLN A 89 -7.39 9.08 -56.90
CA GLN A 89 -6.29 9.24 -55.96
C GLN A 89 -6.77 9.87 -54.66
N TYR A 90 -7.82 10.70 -54.72
CA TYR A 90 -8.56 11.16 -53.57
C TYR A 90 -9.22 10.01 -52.82
N ASN A 91 -9.91 9.10 -53.54
CA ASN A 91 -10.55 7.93 -52.91
C ASN A 91 -9.51 6.97 -52.29
N LEU A 92 -8.35 6.80 -52.93
CA LEU A 92 -7.24 6.02 -52.35
C LEU A 92 -6.70 6.70 -51.09
N TYR A 93 -6.53 8.02 -51.11
CA TYR A 93 -6.09 8.78 -49.95
C TYR A 93 -7.06 8.66 -48.78
N GLU A 94 -8.36 8.81 -49.02
CA GLU A 94 -9.39 8.64 -48.01
C GLU A 94 -9.34 7.25 -47.37
N LYS A 95 -9.18 6.20 -48.20
CA LYS A 95 -9.05 4.83 -47.72
C LYS A 95 -7.78 4.62 -46.88
N ASP A 96 -6.64 5.18 -47.31
CA ASP A 96 -5.39 5.09 -46.55
C ASP A 96 -5.50 5.84 -45.21
N LEU A 97 -6.22 6.98 -45.16
CA LEU A 97 -6.52 7.66 -43.90
C LEU A 97 -7.38 6.79 -42.97
N ASP A 98 -8.35 6.03 -43.51
CA ASP A 98 -9.16 5.08 -42.72
C ASP A 98 -8.33 3.93 -42.17
N GLU A 99 -7.42 3.36 -42.97
CA GLU A 99 -6.51 2.30 -42.53
C GLU A 99 -5.56 2.81 -41.43
N VAL A 100 -5.01 4.03 -41.57
CA VAL A 100 -4.18 4.65 -40.53
C VAL A 100 -4.99 4.96 -39.28
N SER A 101 -6.23 5.42 -39.42
CA SER A 101 -7.13 5.70 -38.29
C SER A 101 -7.42 4.44 -37.48
N ALA A 102 -7.71 3.33 -38.16
CA ALA A 102 -7.92 2.03 -37.51
C ALA A 102 -6.66 1.56 -36.76
N ARG A 103 -5.47 1.72 -37.35
CA ARG A 103 -4.20 1.40 -36.68
C ARG A 103 -3.98 2.25 -35.43
N LEU A 104 -4.19 3.56 -35.51
CA LEU A 104 -4.06 4.48 -34.38
C LEU A 104 -5.09 4.16 -33.28
N ARG A 105 -6.32 3.78 -33.65
CA ARG A 105 -7.35 3.33 -32.71
C ARG A 105 -6.91 2.10 -31.94
N LYS A 106 -6.36 1.08 -32.62
CA LYS A 106 -5.81 -0.12 -31.97
C LYS A 106 -4.68 0.22 -30.99
N GLU A 107 -3.77 1.11 -31.37
CA GLU A 107 -2.71 1.59 -30.47
C GLU A 107 -3.28 2.31 -29.23
N GLU A 108 -4.32 3.14 -29.42
CA GLU A 108 -4.98 3.84 -28.32
C GLU A 108 -5.79 2.91 -27.41
N MET A 109 -6.44 1.89 -27.98
CA MET A 109 -7.10 0.80 -27.24
C MET A 109 -6.11 0.01 -26.38
N ARG A 110 -4.90 -0.29 -26.91
CA ARG A 110 -3.83 -0.92 -26.12
C ARG A 110 -3.40 -0.03 -24.94
N ARG A 111 -3.25 1.27 -25.16
CA ARG A 111 -2.93 2.24 -24.08
C ARG A 111 -4.04 2.34 -23.04
N LEU A 112 -5.31 2.31 -23.47
CA LEU A 112 -6.46 2.26 -22.58
C LEU A 112 -6.42 1.00 -21.72
N ALA A 113 -6.17 -0.17 -22.32
CA ALA A 113 -6.04 -1.43 -21.59
C ALA A 113 -4.94 -1.34 -20.52
N THR A 114 -3.74 -0.83 -20.85
CA THR A 114 -2.68 -0.61 -19.85
C THR A 114 -3.09 0.34 -18.74
N ARG A 115 -3.86 1.39 -19.04
CA ARG A 115 -4.33 2.35 -18.02
C ARG A 115 -5.34 1.69 -17.07
N VAL A 116 -6.29 0.93 -17.62
CA VAL A 116 -7.28 0.18 -16.84
C VAL A 116 -6.60 -0.92 -16.01
N GLU A 117 -5.60 -1.61 -16.56
CA GLU A 117 -4.78 -2.58 -15.82
C GLU A 117 -4.07 -1.95 -14.62
N ARG A 118 -3.46 -0.76 -14.77
CA ARG A 118 -2.86 -0.05 -13.63
C ARG A 118 -3.89 0.30 -12.56
N TRP A 119 -5.09 0.67 -12.97
CA TRP A 119 -6.18 0.93 -12.04
C TRP A 119 -6.59 -0.34 -11.28
N VAL A 120 -6.73 -1.49 -11.97
CA VAL A 120 -6.97 -2.81 -11.37
C VAL A 120 -5.86 -3.14 -10.37
N ARG A 121 -4.58 -2.97 -10.75
CA ARG A 121 -3.43 -3.21 -9.87
C ARG A 121 -3.49 -2.38 -8.59
N SER A 122 -3.82 -1.10 -8.70
CA SER A 122 -3.97 -0.24 -7.52
C SER A 122 -5.10 -0.72 -6.61
N ARG A 123 -6.26 -1.06 -7.18
CA ARG A 123 -7.45 -1.46 -6.41
C ARG A 123 -7.30 -2.83 -5.76
N LEU A 124 -6.75 -3.79 -6.50
CA LEU A 124 -6.46 -5.13 -5.98
C LEU A 124 -5.32 -5.11 -4.97
N GLY A 125 -4.30 -4.26 -5.17
CA GLY A 125 -3.18 -4.13 -4.22
C GLY A 125 -3.66 -3.78 -2.80
N GLU A 126 -4.55 -2.80 -2.70
CA GLU A 126 -5.16 -2.41 -1.43
C GLU A 126 -6.11 -3.51 -0.90
N SER A 127 -7.05 -3.97 -1.73
CA SER A 127 -8.13 -4.85 -1.28
C SER A 127 -7.62 -6.25 -0.90
N VAL A 128 -6.70 -6.83 -1.68
CA VAL A 128 -6.09 -8.14 -1.37
C VAL A 128 -5.21 -8.04 -0.13
N GLY A 129 -4.42 -6.96 0.01
CA GLY A 129 -3.62 -6.73 1.22
C GLY A 129 -4.50 -6.68 2.47
N LEU A 130 -5.65 -6.01 2.41
CA LEU A 130 -6.63 -5.99 3.50
C LEU A 130 -7.18 -7.40 3.83
N GLU A 131 -7.50 -8.21 2.83
CA GLU A 131 -7.96 -9.59 3.06
C GLU A 131 -6.88 -10.47 3.71
N PHE A 132 -5.60 -10.31 3.31
CA PHE A 132 -4.49 -11.00 3.96
C PHE A 132 -4.22 -10.49 5.39
N ASN A 133 -4.41 -9.19 5.66
CA ASN A 133 -4.27 -8.65 7.01
C ASN A 133 -5.31 -9.21 7.99
N LYS A 134 -6.48 -9.63 7.49
CA LYS A 134 -7.51 -10.32 8.29
C LYS A 134 -7.09 -11.72 8.74
N LEU A 135 -6.04 -12.32 8.16
CA LEU A 135 -5.45 -13.57 8.69
C LEU A 135 -4.70 -13.32 10.01
N GLY A 136 -4.20 -12.10 10.23
CA GLY A 136 -3.55 -11.69 11.46
C GLY A 136 -4.53 -11.19 12.52
N SER A 137 -4.09 -10.24 13.34
CA SER A 137 -4.86 -9.75 14.49
C SER A 137 -6.06 -8.93 14.16
N GLY A 138 -6.06 -8.25 13.02
CA GLY A 138 -7.04 -7.21 12.76
C GLY A 138 -6.97 -6.04 13.77
N ARG A 139 -5.93 -5.96 14.62
CA ARG A 139 -5.81 -4.93 15.66
C ARG A 139 -5.01 -3.73 15.16
N GLY A 140 -5.47 -2.55 15.57
CA GLY A 140 -4.87 -1.25 15.28
C GLY A 140 -3.39 -1.23 15.62
N GLY A 141 -2.56 -1.12 14.58
CA GLY A 141 -1.11 -1.28 14.63
C GLY A 141 -0.55 -2.05 13.44
N SER A 142 -1.36 -2.92 12.83
CA SER A 142 -0.99 -3.80 11.69
C SER A 142 -1.56 -3.37 10.33
N GLY A 143 -2.14 -2.17 10.22
CA GLY A 143 -2.80 -1.70 8.99
C GLY A 143 -4.23 -2.24 8.77
N ALA A 144 -4.82 -2.90 9.77
CA ALA A 144 -6.24 -3.23 9.81
C ALA A 144 -7.08 -2.04 10.31
N PRO A 145 -8.34 -1.86 9.85
CA PRO A 145 -9.21 -0.79 10.33
C PRO A 145 -9.43 -0.91 11.85
N GLU A 146 -9.40 0.23 12.59
CA GLU A 146 -9.67 0.27 14.05
C GLU A 146 -11.02 -0.36 14.45
N THR A 147 -11.93 -0.50 13.48
CA THR A 147 -13.29 -1.03 13.61
C THR A 147 -13.53 -2.32 12.81
N GLY A 148 -12.48 -2.96 12.29
CA GLY A 148 -12.61 -4.11 11.40
C GLY A 148 -13.10 -5.36 12.12
N GLU A 149 -14.32 -5.82 11.80
CA GLU A 149 -14.80 -7.14 12.22
C GLU A 149 -13.89 -8.23 11.64
N LYS A 150 -13.32 -9.05 12.52
CA LYS A 150 -12.54 -10.23 12.12
C LYS A 150 -13.51 -11.19 11.41
N PRO A 151 -13.15 -11.76 10.23
CA PRO A 151 -13.98 -12.75 9.58
C PRO A 151 -14.30 -13.90 10.53
N GLN A 152 -15.53 -14.44 10.46
CA GLN A 152 -15.93 -15.55 11.32
C GLN A 152 -15.01 -16.78 11.14
N THR A 153 -14.42 -16.94 9.94
CA THR A 153 -13.47 -18.00 9.66
C THR A 153 -12.28 -17.51 8.83
N GLU A 154 -11.15 -18.21 8.97
CA GLU A 154 -9.97 -18.00 8.11
C GLU A 154 -10.12 -18.79 6.78
N LYS A 155 -11.02 -19.78 6.73
CA LYS A 155 -11.15 -20.78 5.65
C LYS A 155 -11.65 -20.21 4.32
N ASP A 156 -12.43 -19.14 4.36
CA ASP A 156 -13.05 -18.48 3.21
C ASP A 156 -12.17 -17.36 2.62
N LEU A 157 -10.88 -17.29 2.99
CA LEU A 157 -9.93 -16.30 2.47
C LEU A 157 -9.95 -16.25 0.93
N TRP A 158 -9.82 -17.40 0.28
CA TRP A 158 -9.73 -17.47 -1.18
C TRP A 158 -11.05 -17.11 -1.85
N ASP A 159 -12.19 -17.43 -1.25
CA ASP A 159 -13.51 -16.99 -1.73
C ASP A 159 -13.62 -15.45 -1.68
N ARG A 160 -13.16 -14.83 -0.58
CA ARG A 160 -13.15 -13.35 -0.47
C ARG A 160 -12.23 -12.71 -1.50
N ILE A 161 -11.02 -13.24 -1.67
CA ILE A 161 -10.06 -12.75 -2.68
C ILE A 161 -10.66 -12.91 -4.09
N TRP A 162 -11.25 -14.06 -4.40
CA TRP A 162 -11.89 -14.31 -5.70
C TRP A 162 -13.05 -13.36 -5.97
N ASN A 163 -13.93 -13.14 -4.99
CA ASN A 163 -15.06 -12.23 -5.11
C ASN A 163 -14.61 -10.78 -5.32
N VAL A 164 -13.62 -10.31 -4.54
CA VAL A 164 -13.02 -8.98 -4.70
C VAL A 164 -12.40 -8.84 -6.09
N PHE A 165 -11.70 -9.87 -6.55
CA PHE A 165 -11.09 -9.90 -7.88
C PHE A 165 -12.13 -9.78 -9.00
N VAL A 166 -13.13 -10.66 -9.02
CA VAL A 166 -14.18 -10.66 -10.06
C VAL A 166 -14.96 -9.35 -10.05
N ALA A 167 -15.31 -8.82 -8.87
CA ALA A 167 -16.01 -7.54 -8.76
C ALA A 167 -15.16 -6.37 -9.30
N THR A 168 -13.88 -6.32 -8.94
CA THR A 168 -12.95 -5.27 -9.41
C THR A 168 -12.74 -5.34 -10.91
N VAL A 169 -12.55 -6.54 -11.47
CA VAL A 169 -12.37 -6.70 -12.91
C VAL A 169 -13.66 -6.34 -13.65
N LYS A 170 -14.84 -6.71 -13.15
CA LYS A 170 -16.12 -6.31 -13.76
C LYS A 170 -16.30 -4.78 -13.84
N GLU A 171 -15.88 -4.06 -12.80
CA GLU A 171 -15.85 -2.59 -12.83
C GLU A 171 -14.86 -2.07 -13.88
N ALA A 172 -13.68 -2.69 -13.98
CA ALA A 172 -12.68 -2.36 -14.98
C ALA A 172 -13.17 -2.60 -16.42
N GLU A 173 -13.87 -3.71 -16.66
CA GLU A 173 -14.51 -4.03 -17.95
C GLU A 173 -15.54 -2.96 -18.33
N THR A 174 -16.39 -2.55 -17.39
CA THR A 174 -17.41 -1.51 -17.63
C THR A 174 -16.74 -0.20 -18.07
N ARG A 175 -15.71 0.25 -17.34
CA ARG A 175 -14.93 1.45 -17.67
C ARG A 175 -14.20 1.32 -19.02
N PHE A 176 -13.69 0.13 -19.32
CA PHE A 176 -13.03 -0.15 -20.59
C PHE A 176 -14.01 -0.05 -21.76
N VAL A 177 -15.19 -0.67 -21.66
CA VAL A 177 -16.22 -0.65 -22.71
C VAL A 177 -16.75 0.77 -22.95
N GLU A 178 -17.06 1.52 -21.89
CA GLU A 178 -17.52 2.91 -22.00
C GLU A 178 -16.50 3.76 -22.77
N ARG A 179 -15.21 3.59 -22.45
CA ARG A 179 -14.15 4.35 -23.11
C ARG A 179 -13.85 3.86 -24.52
N ALA A 180 -13.90 2.56 -24.78
CA ALA A 180 -13.74 1.98 -26.10
C ALA A 180 -14.83 2.46 -27.08
N LYS A 181 -16.08 2.56 -26.61
CA LYS A 181 -17.20 3.13 -27.40
C LYS A 181 -16.92 4.58 -27.80
N SER A 182 -16.35 5.40 -26.93
CA SER A 182 -15.96 6.78 -27.26
C SER A 182 -14.80 6.89 -28.27
N PHE A 183 -14.14 5.77 -28.58
CA PHE A 183 -13.10 5.69 -29.60
C PHE A 183 -13.64 5.17 -30.95
N ASP A 184 -14.95 4.91 -31.04
CA ASP A 184 -15.57 4.26 -32.20
C ASP A 184 -14.91 2.91 -32.52
N ALA A 185 -14.64 2.13 -31.46
CA ALA A 185 -14.11 0.78 -31.59
C ALA A 185 -15.20 -0.22 -32.01
N SER A 186 -14.85 -1.18 -32.86
CA SER A 186 -15.77 -2.25 -33.25
C SER A 186 -16.02 -3.22 -32.09
N GLN A 187 -17.10 -4.01 -32.18
CA GLN A 187 -17.39 -5.04 -31.17
C GLN A 187 -16.23 -6.05 -31.06
N ASP A 188 -15.65 -6.45 -32.19
CA ASP A 188 -14.49 -7.35 -32.22
C ASP A 188 -13.27 -6.76 -31.50
N GLU A 189 -13.01 -5.45 -31.67
CA GLU A 189 -11.92 -4.75 -30.97
C GLU A 189 -12.17 -4.67 -29.46
N ILE A 190 -13.43 -4.51 -29.05
CA ILE A 190 -13.83 -4.51 -27.64
C ILE A 190 -13.65 -5.90 -27.03
N ASP A 191 -14.10 -6.96 -27.71
CA ASP A 191 -14.04 -8.33 -27.20
C ASP A 191 -12.59 -8.80 -27.02
N VAL A 192 -11.70 -8.49 -27.97
CA VAL A 192 -10.25 -8.72 -27.83
C VAL A 192 -9.69 -7.95 -26.64
N GLY A 193 -10.07 -6.68 -26.49
CA GLY A 193 -9.64 -5.84 -25.36
C GLY A 193 -10.06 -6.38 -24.00
N LEU A 194 -11.30 -6.87 -23.87
CA LEU A 194 -11.83 -7.46 -22.65
C LEU A 194 -11.15 -8.78 -22.30
N TRP A 195 -10.97 -9.67 -23.28
CA TRP A 195 -10.25 -10.92 -23.10
C TRP A 195 -8.81 -10.68 -22.60
N ARG A 196 -8.08 -9.73 -23.23
CA ARG A 196 -6.75 -9.30 -22.77
C ARG A 196 -6.78 -8.74 -21.35
N LEU A 197 -7.77 -7.90 -21.03
CA LEU A 197 -7.90 -7.28 -19.71
C LEU A 197 -8.07 -8.34 -18.62
N ARG A 198 -8.87 -9.39 -18.85
CA ARG A 198 -9.04 -10.50 -17.89
C ARG A 198 -7.73 -11.24 -17.65
N ARG A 199 -7.02 -11.62 -18.71
CA ARG A 199 -5.72 -12.31 -18.63
C ARG A 199 -4.68 -11.49 -17.87
N LYS A 200 -4.55 -10.20 -18.21
CA LYS A 200 -3.62 -9.31 -17.49
C LYS A 200 -4.03 -9.09 -16.04
N SER A 201 -5.33 -8.98 -15.76
CA SER A 201 -5.84 -8.84 -14.39
C SER A 201 -5.53 -10.08 -13.54
N TRP A 202 -5.59 -11.29 -14.12
CA TRP A 202 -5.14 -12.50 -13.45
C TRP A 202 -3.65 -12.43 -13.08
N GLY A 203 -2.79 -12.04 -14.02
CA GLY A 203 -1.36 -11.83 -13.74
C GLY A 203 -1.10 -10.80 -12.65
N VAL A 204 -1.90 -9.72 -12.59
CA VAL A 204 -1.86 -8.71 -11.51
C VAL A 204 -2.22 -9.32 -10.17
N LEU A 205 -3.32 -10.09 -10.09
CA LEU A 205 -3.72 -10.77 -8.86
C LEU A 205 -2.63 -11.75 -8.39
N ARG A 206 -2.10 -12.56 -9.31
CA ARG A 206 -1.08 -13.56 -9.00
C ARG A 206 0.18 -12.91 -8.44
N ALA A 207 0.67 -11.86 -9.10
CA ALA A 207 1.83 -11.10 -8.62
C ALA A 207 1.59 -10.52 -7.21
N LYS A 208 0.37 -10.04 -6.92
CA LYS A 208 0.03 -9.52 -5.60
C LYS A 208 -0.05 -10.61 -4.54
N ILE A 209 -0.60 -11.78 -4.87
CA ILE A 209 -0.62 -12.94 -3.97
C ILE A 209 0.81 -13.39 -3.66
N ASP A 210 1.67 -13.48 -4.67
CA ASP A 210 3.07 -13.88 -4.50
C ASP A 210 3.86 -12.90 -3.59
N GLU A 211 3.51 -11.61 -3.60
CA GLU A 211 4.04 -10.59 -2.67
C GLU A 211 3.56 -10.83 -1.22
N GLU A 212 2.25 -11.04 -1.02
CA GLU A 212 1.67 -11.26 0.32
C GLU A 212 2.14 -12.57 0.96
N VAL A 213 2.37 -13.61 0.15
CA VAL A 213 2.87 -14.93 0.60
C VAL A 213 4.39 -15.04 0.58
N MET A 214 5.10 -13.94 0.27
CA MET A 214 6.55 -13.88 0.41
C MET A 214 6.93 -14.22 1.85
N GLU A 215 8.02 -14.97 2.01
CA GLU A 215 8.35 -15.67 3.26
C GLU A 215 8.30 -14.79 4.52
N GLY A 216 8.86 -13.57 4.45
CA GLY A 216 8.85 -12.62 5.56
C GLY A 216 7.45 -12.12 5.92
N ASN A 217 6.63 -11.80 4.91
CA ASN A 217 5.27 -11.28 5.09
C ASN A 217 4.37 -12.35 5.70
N ILE A 218 4.43 -13.58 5.16
CA ILE A 218 3.56 -14.65 5.65
C ILE A 218 3.98 -15.13 7.04
N LEU A 219 5.28 -15.19 7.34
CA LEU A 219 5.76 -15.56 8.67
C LEU A 219 5.30 -14.54 9.73
N LEU A 220 5.31 -13.25 9.39
CA LEU A 220 4.79 -12.20 10.25
C LEU A 220 3.29 -12.40 10.52
N LYS A 221 2.47 -12.60 9.48
CA LYS A 221 1.02 -12.82 9.64
C LYS A 221 0.71 -14.09 10.45
N LEU A 222 1.45 -15.17 10.25
CA LEU A 222 1.32 -16.40 11.04
C LEU A 222 1.69 -16.16 12.52
N ARG A 223 2.78 -15.43 12.77
CA ARG A 223 3.19 -15.05 14.13
C ARG A 223 2.10 -14.22 14.81
N GLU A 224 1.57 -13.20 14.14
CA GLU A 224 0.50 -12.35 14.68
C GLU A 224 -0.75 -13.18 15.01
N ASN A 225 -1.19 -14.03 14.07
CA ASN A 225 -2.34 -14.92 14.28
C ASN A 225 -2.17 -15.82 15.53
N PHE A 226 -0.96 -16.36 15.71
CA PHE A 226 -0.62 -17.15 16.88
C PHE A 226 -0.60 -16.30 18.16
N GLU A 227 0.05 -15.14 18.13
CA GLU A 227 0.14 -14.24 19.28
C GLU A 227 -1.25 -13.75 19.72
N ASP A 228 -2.19 -13.53 18.81
CA ASP A 228 -3.56 -13.17 19.18
C ASP A 228 -4.25 -14.26 19.98
N LYS A 229 -4.16 -15.50 19.49
CA LYS A 229 -4.80 -16.66 20.10
C LYS A 229 -4.13 -17.04 21.42
N PHE A 230 -2.83 -16.78 21.55
CA PHE A 230 -2.04 -17.16 22.71
C PHE A 230 -1.95 -16.07 23.79
N ARG A 231 -1.66 -14.82 23.40
CA ARG A 231 -1.41 -13.70 24.32
C ARG A 231 -2.67 -12.95 24.71
N TYR A 232 -3.79 -13.14 24.02
CA TYR A 232 -5.02 -12.40 24.28
C TYR A 232 -6.23 -13.31 24.44
N ASP A 233 -7.24 -12.82 25.13
CA ASP A 233 -8.52 -13.50 25.25
C ASP A 233 -9.46 -13.21 24.07
N GLU A 234 -10.66 -13.80 24.12
CA GLU A 234 -11.68 -13.65 23.07
C GLU A 234 -12.22 -12.22 22.96
N ALA A 235 -12.15 -11.44 24.05
CA ALA A 235 -12.52 -10.02 24.07
C ALA A 235 -11.38 -9.11 23.60
N GLY A 236 -10.22 -9.69 23.31
CA GLY A 236 -9.04 -8.99 22.83
C GLY A 236 -8.19 -8.34 23.92
N VAL A 237 -8.37 -8.73 25.18
CA VAL A 237 -7.59 -8.22 26.31
C VAL A 237 -6.32 -9.05 26.48
N PRO A 238 -5.14 -8.43 26.72
CA PRO A 238 -3.91 -9.15 26.99
C PRO A 238 -4.05 -10.08 28.21
N ARG A 239 -3.64 -11.33 28.05
CA ARG A 239 -3.61 -12.32 29.12
C ARG A 239 -2.42 -12.06 30.04
N ILE A 240 -2.68 -12.15 31.34
CA ILE A 240 -1.66 -12.11 32.38
C ILE A 240 -1.51 -13.53 32.92
N TRP A 241 -0.35 -14.14 32.72
CA TRP A 241 -0.08 -15.52 33.11
C TRP A 241 0.15 -15.65 34.61
N ARG A 242 -0.55 -16.60 35.23
CA ARG A 242 -0.33 -17.03 36.61
C ARG A 242 0.34 -18.41 36.61
N PRO A 243 1.08 -18.77 37.69
CA PRO A 243 1.68 -20.10 37.82
C PRO A 243 0.69 -21.28 37.73
N THR A 244 -0.60 -21.02 38.00
CA THR A 244 -1.68 -22.01 37.99
C THR A 244 -2.33 -22.19 36.61
N ASP A 245 -2.02 -21.35 35.64
CA ASP A 245 -2.68 -21.36 34.34
C ASP A 245 -2.11 -22.46 33.43
N ASP A 246 -2.97 -23.06 32.60
CA ASP A 246 -2.56 -24.05 31.59
C ASP A 246 -1.95 -23.36 30.35
N ILE A 247 -0.73 -22.86 30.49
CA ILE A 247 0.01 -22.21 29.40
C ILE A 247 0.29 -23.19 28.26
N GLU A 248 0.53 -24.47 28.56
CA GLU A 248 0.91 -25.48 27.58
C GLU A 248 -0.26 -25.92 26.70
N GLY A 249 -1.44 -26.14 27.28
CA GLY A 249 -2.66 -26.44 26.52
C GLY A 249 -3.06 -25.27 25.62
N MET A 250 -2.98 -24.05 26.13
CA MET A 250 -3.21 -22.83 25.34
C MET A 250 -2.21 -22.66 24.20
N TYR A 251 -0.93 -22.88 24.47
CA TYR A 251 0.13 -22.85 23.46
C TYR A 251 -0.14 -23.86 22.34
N THR A 252 -0.46 -25.11 22.72
CA THR A 252 -0.71 -26.19 21.76
C THR A 252 -1.92 -25.88 20.88
N LYS A 253 -3.02 -25.41 21.47
CA LYS A 253 -4.23 -25.02 20.73
C LYS A 253 -3.96 -23.87 19.74
N ALA A 254 -3.27 -22.82 20.20
CA ALA A 254 -2.94 -21.67 19.34
C ALA A 254 -2.00 -22.09 18.20
N LYS A 255 -0.95 -22.85 18.50
CA LYS A 255 0.02 -23.36 17.52
C LYS A 255 -0.64 -24.25 16.47
N GLU A 256 -1.44 -25.23 16.89
CA GLU A 256 -2.13 -26.13 15.95
C GLU A 256 -3.10 -25.38 15.06
N SER A 257 -3.88 -24.44 15.62
CA SER A 257 -4.78 -23.60 14.84
C SER A 257 -4.03 -22.82 13.76
N THR A 258 -2.94 -22.13 14.10
CA THR A 258 -2.16 -21.36 13.12
C THR A 258 -1.47 -22.27 12.09
N LEU A 259 -1.01 -23.47 12.47
CA LEU A 259 -0.43 -24.42 11.50
C LEU A 259 -1.42 -24.89 10.43
N THR A 260 -2.73 -24.87 10.70
CA THR A 260 -3.75 -25.19 9.68
C THR A 260 -3.84 -24.15 8.55
N LEU A 261 -3.30 -22.94 8.76
CA LEU A 261 -3.27 -21.88 7.74
C LEU A 261 -2.26 -22.17 6.63
N ILE A 262 -1.15 -22.86 6.92
CA ILE A 262 -0.10 -23.12 5.91
C ILE A 262 -0.65 -24.00 4.76
N PRO A 263 -1.34 -25.12 5.01
CA PRO A 263 -2.03 -25.87 3.95
C PRO A 263 -3.10 -25.05 3.24
N LEU A 264 -3.87 -24.22 3.96
CA LEU A 264 -4.90 -23.37 3.36
C LEU A 264 -4.29 -22.38 2.35
N LEU A 265 -3.18 -21.74 2.71
CA LEU A 265 -2.49 -20.76 1.87
C LEU A 265 -1.69 -21.39 0.73
N SER A 266 -1.51 -22.70 0.73
CA SER A 266 -0.67 -23.37 -0.26
C SER A 266 -1.29 -23.47 -1.65
N ARG A 267 -2.62 -23.51 -1.72
CA ARG A 267 -3.36 -23.63 -2.97
C ARG A 267 -4.56 -22.69 -2.95
N PHE A 268 -4.78 -22.01 -4.06
CA PHE A 268 -5.98 -21.20 -4.27
C PHE A 268 -7.18 -22.15 -4.49
N ARG A 269 -8.01 -22.32 -3.46
CA ARG A 269 -9.19 -23.19 -3.50
C ARG A 269 -10.38 -22.54 -2.83
N LEU A 270 -11.55 -22.65 -3.45
CA LEU A 270 -12.80 -22.13 -2.90
C LEU A 270 -13.29 -23.01 -1.75
N ALA A 271 -13.78 -22.41 -0.67
CA ALA A 271 -14.15 -23.15 0.54
C ALA A 271 -15.36 -24.07 0.34
N ALA A 272 -16.29 -23.69 -0.55
CA ALA A 272 -17.52 -24.45 -0.78
C ALA A 272 -17.29 -25.74 -1.56
N THR A 273 -16.44 -25.70 -2.58
CA THR A 273 -16.21 -26.84 -3.50
C THR A 273 -14.90 -27.57 -3.21
N TYR A 274 -13.98 -26.94 -2.47
CA TYR A 274 -12.59 -27.38 -2.30
C TYR A 274 -11.84 -27.58 -3.63
N ALA A 275 -12.37 -26.99 -4.70
CA ALA A 275 -11.83 -26.99 -6.04
C ALA A 275 -11.18 -25.62 -6.35
N PRO A 276 -10.27 -25.56 -7.33
CA PRO A 276 -9.84 -24.27 -7.86
C PRO A 276 -11.03 -23.50 -8.45
N PRO A 277 -10.97 -22.15 -8.49
CA PRO A 277 -11.96 -21.37 -9.22
C PRO A 277 -11.96 -21.77 -10.71
N GLU A 278 -13.11 -21.61 -11.37
CA GLU A 278 -13.30 -21.87 -12.82
C GLU A 278 -12.62 -20.76 -13.66
N LEU A 279 -11.29 -20.66 -13.52
CA LEU A 279 -10.48 -19.64 -14.19
C LEU A 279 -10.56 -19.71 -15.72
N PRO A 280 -10.51 -20.90 -16.37
CA PRO A 280 -10.60 -20.98 -17.82
C PRO A 280 -11.94 -20.46 -18.36
N ASP A 281 -13.04 -20.84 -17.73
CA ASP A 281 -14.38 -20.38 -18.12
C ASP A 281 -14.58 -18.88 -17.85
N TRP A 282 -14.00 -18.38 -16.75
CA TRP A 282 -14.07 -16.96 -16.43
C TRP A 282 -13.27 -16.06 -17.38
N ILE A 283 -12.06 -16.48 -17.79
CA ILE A 283 -11.27 -15.76 -18.80
C ILE A 283 -11.98 -15.86 -20.16
N GLY A 284 -12.41 -17.06 -20.53
CA GLY A 284 -13.02 -17.39 -21.81
C GLY A 284 -11.98 -17.63 -22.92
N ASN A 285 -12.48 -18.15 -24.04
CA ASN A 285 -11.66 -18.44 -25.22
C ASN A 285 -11.20 -17.16 -25.92
N ALA A 286 -10.05 -17.24 -26.59
CA ALA A 286 -9.54 -16.16 -27.44
C ALA A 286 -10.55 -15.85 -28.57
N PRO A 287 -10.93 -14.58 -28.78
CA PRO A 287 -11.73 -14.18 -29.93
C PRO A 287 -11.02 -14.48 -31.26
N SER A 288 -11.77 -14.75 -32.33
CA SER A 288 -11.19 -15.09 -33.65
C SER A 288 -10.43 -13.93 -34.32
N SER A 289 -10.62 -12.71 -33.83
CA SER A 289 -10.02 -11.47 -34.34
C SER A 289 -8.70 -11.08 -33.66
N VAL A 290 -8.19 -11.92 -32.73
CA VAL A 290 -6.91 -11.69 -32.05
C VAL A 290 -5.75 -11.75 -33.05
N ASP A 291 -4.92 -10.71 -33.05
CA ASP A 291 -3.64 -10.66 -33.79
C ASP A 291 -2.54 -11.31 -32.93
N PRO A 292 -1.55 -12.03 -33.49
CA PRO A 292 -0.41 -12.52 -32.72
C PRO A 292 0.33 -11.45 -31.90
N LYS A 293 0.34 -10.19 -32.36
CA LYS A 293 0.87 -9.05 -31.60
C LYS A 293 0.05 -8.73 -30.35
N ASP A 294 -1.22 -9.13 -30.34
CA ASP A 294 -2.11 -9.08 -29.19
C ASP A 294 -1.90 -10.27 -28.24
N GLU A 295 -0.91 -11.14 -28.45
CA GLU A 295 -0.54 -12.20 -27.50
C GLU A 295 0.87 -12.04 -26.94
N GLU A 296 1.75 -11.31 -27.65
CA GLU A 296 3.17 -11.16 -27.33
C GLU A 296 3.48 -10.67 -25.90
N ASP A 297 2.61 -9.84 -25.31
CA ASP A 297 2.80 -9.28 -23.96
C ASP A 297 1.98 -9.99 -22.87
N LEU A 298 1.31 -11.11 -23.21
CA LEU A 298 0.51 -11.88 -22.28
C LEU A 298 1.37 -12.95 -21.61
N THR A 299 1.24 -13.05 -20.29
CA THR A 299 1.85 -14.16 -19.56
C THR A 299 1.02 -15.43 -19.78
N PRO A 300 1.67 -16.58 -19.96
CA PRO A 300 1.00 -17.87 -20.03
C PRO A 300 0.31 -18.23 -18.71
N ILE A 301 -0.88 -18.80 -18.80
CA ILE A 301 -1.77 -19.15 -17.68
C ILE A 301 -2.06 -20.64 -17.74
N GLY A 302 -1.69 -21.38 -16.69
CA GLY A 302 -1.92 -22.82 -16.65
C GLY A 302 -3.41 -23.18 -16.68
N GLY A 303 -3.77 -24.15 -17.51
CA GLY A 303 -5.17 -24.55 -17.78
C GLY A 303 -5.94 -23.65 -18.75
N VAL A 304 -5.36 -22.54 -19.21
CA VAL A 304 -5.89 -21.72 -20.31
C VAL A 304 -5.03 -21.89 -21.56
N ASP A 305 -3.70 -21.87 -21.37
CA ASP A 305 -2.73 -22.09 -22.45
C ASP A 305 -2.19 -23.52 -22.36
N GLU A 306 -3.00 -24.49 -22.78
CA GLU A 306 -2.66 -25.92 -22.68
C GLU A 306 -1.37 -26.28 -23.44
N GLU A 307 -1.05 -25.55 -24.52
CA GLU A 307 0.15 -25.77 -25.34
C GLU A 307 1.46 -25.50 -24.57
N GLU A 308 1.43 -24.69 -23.52
CA GLU A 308 2.61 -24.37 -22.71
C GLU A 308 2.83 -25.32 -21.53
N GLY A 309 1.95 -26.33 -21.37
CA GLY A 309 2.19 -27.48 -20.50
C GLY A 309 2.03 -27.23 -18.99
N LYS A 310 1.58 -26.04 -18.56
CA LYS A 310 1.20 -25.81 -17.15
C LYS A 310 -0.24 -26.24 -16.90
N SER A 311 -0.43 -27.11 -15.93
CA SER A 311 -1.78 -27.51 -15.51
C SER A 311 -2.46 -26.42 -14.68
N LEU A 312 -3.80 -26.43 -14.61
CA LEU A 312 -4.56 -25.54 -13.73
C LEU A 312 -4.16 -25.72 -12.25
N GLU A 313 -3.88 -26.95 -11.81
CA GLU A 313 -3.43 -27.22 -10.43
C GLU A 313 -2.07 -26.55 -10.11
N GLU A 314 -1.16 -26.49 -11.08
CA GLU A 314 0.11 -25.80 -10.93
C GLU A 314 -0.09 -24.28 -10.85
N GLU A 315 -0.95 -23.72 -11.70
CA GLU A 315 -1.31 -22.29 -11.68
C GLU A 315 -1.94 -21.88 -10.33
N MET A 316 -2.72 -22.78 -9.72
CA MET A 316 -3.38 -22.59 -8.44
C MET A 316 -2.48 -22.89 -7.24
N THR A 317 -1.28 -23.44 -7.46
CA THR A 317 -0.30 -23.68 -6.40
C THR A 317 0.43 -22.39 -6.05
N ILE A 318 0.27 -21.93 -4.81
CA ILE A 318 0.86 -20.68 -4.30
C ILE A 318 2.17 -20.96 -3.58
N LEU A 319 2.17 -21.97 -2.70
CA LEU A 319 3.35 -22.37 -1.93
C LEU A 319 3.78 -23.78 -2.36
N SER A 320 5.05 -23.89 -2.78
CA SER A 320 5.66 -25.20 -3.02
C SER A 320 5.78 -26.00 -1.71
N GLU A 321 5.89 -27.33 -1.83
CA GLU A 321 6.04 -28.20 -0.66
C GLU A 321 7.28 -27.85 0.17
N ALA A 322 8.40 -27.52 -0.48
CA ALA A 322 9.61 -27.07 0.21
C ALA A 322 9.38 -25.78 1.03
N LYS A 323 8.69 -24.79 0.46
CA LYS A 323 8.35 -23.54 1.17
C LYS A 323 7.42 -23.81 2.35
N ARG A 324 6.45 -24.71 2.19
CA ARG A 324 5.54 -25.09 3.29
C ARG A 324 6.29 -25.68 4.47
N GLN A 325 7.23 -26.60 4.22
CA GLN A 325 8.02 -27.24 5.26
C GLN A 325 8.91 -26.22 5.99
N ASP A 326 9.57 -25.33 5.25
CA ASP A 326 10.39 -24.26 5.82
C ASP A 326 9.54 -23.31 6.70
N LEU A 327 8.38 -22.87 6.21
CA LEU A 327 7.44 -22.03 6.97
C LEU A 327 6.99 -22.70 8.28
N VAL A 328 6.69 -24.00 8.26
CA VAL A 328 6.33 -24.76 9.47
C VAL A 328 7.46 -24.74 10.49
N VAL A 329 8.70 -24.98 10.07
CA VAL A 329 9.87 -25.02 10.95
C VAL A 329 10.12 -23.64 11.56
N ARG A 330 10.12 -22.59 10.74
CA ARG A 330 10.36 -21.21 11.19
C ARG A 330 9.27 -20.72 12.12
N PHE A 331 8.01 -20.97 11.78
CA PHE A 331 6.87 -20.62 12.62
C PHE A 331 6.97 -21.30 13.99
N LYS A 332 7.25 -22.62 14.05
CA LYS A 332 7.42 -23.34 15.32
C LYS A 332 8.50 -22.72 16.20
N LYS A 333 9.66 -22.39 15.63
CA LYS A 333 10.75 -21.73 16.36
C LYS A 333 10.33 -20.38 16.94
N THR A 334 9.59 -19.57 16.17
CA THR A 334 9.06 -18.29 16.66
C THR A 334 8.02 -18.49 17.77
N ALA A 335 7.11 -19.44 17.60
CA ALA A 335 6.08 -19.75 18.58
C ALA A 335 6.67 -20.29 19.90
N ASP A 336 7.69 -21.15 19.83
CA ASP A 336 8.43 -21.66 21.00
C ASP A 336 9.09 -20.52 21.79
N GLY A 337 9.63 -19.51 21.10
CA GLY A 337 10.21 -18.32 21.74
C GLY A 337 9.19 -17.57 22.59
N VAL A 338 8.01 -17.29 22.04
CA VAL A 338 6.90 -16.61 22.74
C VAL A 338 6.36 -17.46 23.90
N TYR A 339 6.29 -18.78 23.73
CA TYR A 339 5.88 -19.69 24.80
C TYR A 339 6.86 -19.68 25.99
N VAL A 340 8.17 -19.73 25.73
CA VAL A 340 9.19 -19.67 26.79
C VAL A 340 9.14 -18.33 27.52
N GLU A 341 8.92 -17.23 26.81
CA GLU A 341 8.72 -15.91 27.41
C GLU A 341 7.50 -15.88 28.34
N ALA A 342 6.35 -16.40 27.89
CA ALA A 342 5.15 -16.52 28.71
C ALA A 342 5.39 -17.33 29.99
N LYS A 343 6.05 -18.49 29.87
CA LYS A 343 6.37 -19.35 31.03
C LYS A 343 7.31 -18.67 32.02
N ARG A 344 8.30 -17.91 31.55
CA ARG A 344 9.19 -17.12 32.42
C ARG A 344 8.43 -16.00 33.12
N SER A 345 7.55 -15.31 32.40
CA SER A 345 6.74 -14.21 32.95
C SER A 345 5.79 -14.67 34.05
N ALA A 346 5.23 -15.88 33.94
CA ALA A 346 4.36 -16.47 34.96
C ALA A 346 5.08 -16.72 36.31
N ILE A 347 6.40 -16.92 36.27
CA ILE A 347 7.23 -17.26 37.44
C ILE A 347 7.88 -15.98 38.05
N GLY A 348 7.83 -14.85 37.35
CA GLY A 348 8.57 -13.64 37.68
C GLY A 348 7.94 -12.79 38.79
N GLY A 349 8.66 -12.64 39.91
CA GLY A 349 8.54 -11.47 40.79
C GLY A 349 8.37 -11.69 42.29
N VAL A 350 8.82 -12.80 42.87
CA VAL A 350 8.84 -12.90 44.35
C VAL A 350 10.09 -12.21 44.88
N ALA A 351 10.02 -10.88 45.06
CA ALA A 351 10.94 -10.14 45.91
C ALA A 351 10.62 -10.42 47.39
N GLN A 352 10.73 -11.68 47.81
CA GLN A 352 10.68 -12.01 49.24
C GLN A 352 12.03 -11.61 49.84
N VAL A 353 11.98 -10.65 50.76
CA VAL A 353 13.12 -10.33 51.61
C VAL A 353 13.52 -11.64 52.31
N PRO A 354 14.75 -12.13 52.11
CA PRO A 354 15.13 -13.44 52.63
C PRO A 354 14.98 -13.51 54.15
N LEU A 355 14.54 -14.66 54.67
CA LEU A 355 14.25 -14.83 56.10
C LEU A 355 15.46 -14.52 57.00
N TYR A 356 16.69 -14.79 56.53
CA TYR A 356 17.91 -14.45 57.27
C TYR A 356 18.08 -12.94 57.46
N PHE A 357 17.51 -12.11 56.60
CA PHE A 357 17.57 -10.65 56.71
C PHE A 357 16.80 -10.17 57.94
N TYR A 358 15.65 -10.78 58.26
CA TYR A 358 14.93 -10.51 59.51
C TYR A 358 15.77 -10.93 60.72
N GLY A 359 16.50 -12.04 60.63
CA GLY A 359 17.46 -12.46 61.66
C GLY A 359 18.61 -11.45 61.83
N LEU A 360 19.18 -10.96 60.73
CA LEU A 360 20.20 -9.90 60.72
C LEU A 360 19.68 -8.59 61.33
N LEU A 361 18.47 -8.17 60.95
CA LEU A 361 17.83 -6.96 61.49
C LEU A 361 17.63 -7.08 62.99
N LEU A 362 17.22 -8.26 63.48
CA LEU A 362 17.04 -8.50 64.91
C LEU A 362 18.38 -8.55 65.66
N ALA A 363 19.42 -9.17 65.08
CA ALA A 363 20.74 -9.28 65.69
C ALA A 363 21.49 -7.92 65.73
N LEU A 364 21.51 -7.17 64.62
CA LEU A 364 22.12 -5.85 64.54
C LEU A 364 21.29 -4.79 65.26
N GLY A 365 19.96 -4.86 65.16
CA GLY A 365 19.02 -3.96 65.83
C GLY A 365 18.79 -4.27 67.31
N TRP A 366 19.39 -5.34 67.85
CA TRP A 366 19.19 -5.77 69.23
C TRP A 366 19.53 -4.66 70.24
N ASN A 367 20.59 -3.90 69.98
CA ASN A 367 21.01 -2.81 70.86
C ASN A 367 19.96 -1.68 70.92
N GLU A 368 19.33 -1.37 69.80
CA GLU A 368 18.28 -0.35 69.72
C GLU A 368 16.99 -0.80 70.40
N ILE A 369 16.60 -2.07 70.21
CA ILE A 369 15.45 -2.65 70.90
C ILE A 369 15.65 -2.58 72.42
N VAL A 370 16.83 -2.95 72.91
CA VAL A 370 17.17 -2.88 74.34
C VAL A 370 17.21 -1.43 74.83
N ALA A 371 17.74 -0.50 74.03
CA ALA A 371 17.76 0.93 74.37
C ALA A 371 16.35 1.52 74.53
N VAL A 372 15.41 1.15 73.65
CA VAL A 372 14.01 1.58 73.71
C VAL A 372 13.30 1.00 74.94
N LEU A 373 13.55 -0.27 75.29
CA LEU A 373 12.93 -0.92 76.46
C LEU A 373 13.49 -0.43 77.80
N ARG A 374 14.78 -0.08 77.85
CA ARG A 374 15.46 0.31 79.10
C ARG A 374 15.33 1.79 79.42
N ASN A 375 15.13 2.63 78.41
CA ASN A 375 14.91 4.06 78.61
C ASN A 375 13.41 4.30 78.91
N PRO A 376 13.05 4.78 80.12
CA PRO A 376 11.66 4.96 80.50
C PRO A 376 10.91 5.94 79.59
N VAL A 377 11.60 6.92 78.99
CA VAL A 377 10.98 7.89 78.07
C VAL A 377 10.60 7.22 76.74
N TYR A 378 11.51 6.43 76.15
CA TYR A 378 11.24 5.74 74.89
C TYR A 378 10.21 4.62 75.05
N PHE A 379 10.23 3.93 76.20
CA PHE A 379 9.25 2.91 76.50
C PHE A 379 7.84 3.48 76.65
N ILE A 380 7.69 4.61 77.35
CA ILE A 380 6.41 5.33 77.44
C ILE A 380 5.94 5.79 76.07
N PHE A 381 6.84 6.31 75.23
CA PHE A 381 6.51 6.72 73.86
C PHE A 381 6.04 5.54 73.00
N LEU A 382 6.69 4.38 73.13
CA LEU A 382 6.28 3.15 72.44
C LEU A 382 4.89 2.66 72.89
N ILE A 383 4.56 2.76 74.19
CA ILE A 383 3.21 2.47 74.69
C ILE A 383 2.20 3.46 74.13
N LEU A 384 2.51 4.76 74.09
CA LEU A 384 1.63 5.78 73.52
C LEU A 384 1.36 5.54 72.03
N LEU A 385 2.40 5.20 71.25
CA LEU A 385 2.24 4.81 69.85
C LEU A 385 1.42 3.52 69.70
N GLY A 386 1.63 2.54 70.58
CA GLY A 386 0.85 1.30 70.61
C GLY A 386 -0.63 1.54 70.89
N VAL A 387 -0.95 2.38 71.88
CA VAL A 387 -2.33 2.80 72.18
C VAL A 387 -2.92 3.59 71.02
N GLY A 388 -2.16 4.52 70.42
CA GLY A 388 -2.58 5.26 69.24
C GLY A 388 -2.90 4.33 68.07
N ALA A 389 -2.02 3.38 67.78
CA ALA A 389 -2.20 2.37 66.73
C ALA A 389 -3.40 1.44 67.02
N TYR A 390 -3.64 1.11 68.29
CA TYR A 390 -4.80 0.30 68.69
C TYR A 390 -6.12 1.06 68.54
N VAL A 391 -6.16 2.33 68.94
CA VAL A 391 -7.34 3.20 68.75
C VAL A 391 -7.62 3.41 67.25
N THR A 392 -6.59 3.63 66.44
CA THR A 392 -6.76 3.84 64.99
C THR A 392 -7.16 2.56 64.26
N TYR A 393 -6.68 1.41 64.73
CA TYR A 393 -7.11 0.09 64.24
C TYR A 393 -8.56 -0.21 64.62
N THR A 394 -8.93 -0.04 65.89
CA THR A 394 -10.30 -0.32 66.39
C THR A 394 -11.36 0.59 65.78
N LEU A 395 -11.02 1.85 65.48
CA LEU A 395 -11.91 2.81 64.82
C LEU A 395 -11.83 2.79 63.29
N ASN A 396 -11.02 1.89 62.69
CA ASN A 396 -10.80 1.76 61.25
C ASN A 396 -10.36 3.09 60.56
N LEU A 397 -9.64 3.94 61.29
CA LEU A 397 -9.23 5.28 60.85
C LEU A 397 -7.94 5.30 60.01
N TRP A 398 -7.33 4.14 59.76
CA TRP A 398 -6.11 4.02 58.95
C TRP A 398 -6.28 4.63 57.55
N GLY A 399 -7.40 4.34 56.88
CA GLY A 399 -7.69 4.91 55.56
C GLY A 399 -7.79 6.44 55.58
N PRO A 400 -8.67 7.03 56.41
CA PRO A 400 -8.77 8.49 56.56
C PRO A 400 -7.47 9.17 56.97
N MET A 401 -6.71 8.62 57.93
CA MET A 401 -5.43 9.20 58.36
C MET A 401 -4.37 9.20 57.25
N ILE A 402 -4.26 8.12 56.47
CA ILE A 402 -3.31 8.05 55.35
C ILE A 402 -3.68 9.10 54.28
N ARG A 403 -4.97 9.26 53.97
CA ARG A 403 -5.43 10.28 53.01
C ARG A 403 -5.16 11.69 53.51
N MET A 404 -5.42 11.95 54.79
CA MET A 404 -5.15 13.26 55.41
C MET A 404 -3.65 13.55 55.49
N ALA A 405 -2.82 12.56 55.81
CA ALA A 405 -1.36 12.69 55.82
C ALA A 405 -0.80 12.96 54.42
N ASN A 406 -1.33 12.29 53.38
CA ASN A 406 -0.95 12.55 51.99
C ASN A 406 -1.39 13.95 51.53
N ALA A 407 -2.58 14.41 51.94
CA ALA A 407 -3.05 15.76 51.62
C ALA A 407 -2.25 16.84 52.37
N ALA A 408 -1.90 16.60 53.63
CA ALA A 408 -1.07 17.50 54.41
C ALA A 408 0.37 17.55 53.89
N SER A 409 0.93 16.41 53.44
CA SER A 409 2.27 16.39 52.85
C SER A 409 2.30 17.07 51.48
N SER A 410 1.28 16.90 50.64
CA SER A 410 1.16 17.64 49.39
C SER A 410 1.02 19.14 49.62
N GLN A 411 0.21 19.55 50.59
CA GLN A 411 0.08 20.96 50.98
C GLN A 411 1.37 21.53 51.59
N ALA A 412 2.10 20.76 52.41
CA ALA A 412 3.39 21.18 52.94
C ALA A 412 4.44 21.36 51.84
N VAL A 413 4.41 20.52 50.81
CA VAL A 413 5.27 20.67 49.62
C VAL A 413 4.85 21.91 48.81
N GLU A 414 3.56 22.19 48.65
CA GLU A 414 3.07 23.38 47.96
C GLU A 414 3.44 24.67 48.71
N ILE A 415 3.17 24.74 50.01
CA ILE A 415 3.55 25.87 50.87
C ILE A 415 5.07 26.01 50.92
N GLY A 416 5.81 24.90 50.93
CA GLY A 416 7.26 24.89 50.85
C GLY A 416 7.75 25.50 49.55
N LYS A 417 7.18 25.10 48.40
CA LYS A 417 7.48 25.69 47.09
C LYS A 417 7.12 27.16 47.03
N GLU A 418 5.99 27.56 47.61
CA GLU A 418 5.54 28.95 47.66
C GLU A 418 6.48 29.81 48.52
N LYS A 419 6.86 29.34 49.71
CA LYS A 419 7.88 29.99 50.57
C LYS A 419 9.26 30.06 49.91
N LEU A 420 9.66 29.03 49.16
CA LEU A 420 10.94 28.99 48.44
C LEU A 420 10.93 29.95 47.25
N ARG A 421 9.78 30.07 46.58
CA ARG A 421 9.53 31.03 45.51
C ARG A 421 9.54 32.46 46.05
N ASP A 422 8.83 32.73 47.14
CA ASP A 422 8.84 34.03 47.82
C ASP A 422 10.25 34.40 48.31
N PHE A 423 11.02 33.43 48.78
CA PHE A 423 12.41 33.65 49.21
C PHE A 423 13.35 33.92 48.02
N LEU A 424 13.15 33.23 46.89
CA LEU A 424 13.89 33.48 45.64
C LEU A 424 13.53 34.81 44.98
N GLU A 425 12.27 35.24 45.06
CA GLU A 425 11.79 36.50 44.48
C GLU A 425 12.18 37.74 45.32
N ASN A 426 12.27 37.59 46.66
CA ASN A 426 12.60 38.66 47.60
C ASN A 426 14.08 38.72 48.03
N SER A 427 14.90 37.70 47.73
CA SER A 427 16.34 37.74 47.95
C SER A 427 17.07 38.26 46.71
N GLU A 428 17.87 39.33 46.85
CA GLU A 428 18.74 39.84 45.76
C GLU A 428 19.70 38.77 45.22
N THR A 429 20.04 37.74 46.02
CA THR A 429 20.87 36.60 45.61
C THR A 429 20.08 35.54 44.82
N GLY A 430 18.76 35.46 44.99
CA GLY A 430 17.87 34.52 44.27
C GLY A 430 17.58 34.96 42.84
N ARG A 431 17.50 36.27 42.59
CA ARG A 431 17.35 36.85 41.25
C ARG A 431 18.56 36.56 40.35
N GLN A 432 19.78 36.46 40.92
CA GLN A 432 20.97 36.03 40.17
C GLN A 432 20.96 34.54 39.83
N ALA A 433 20.34 33.67 40.65
CA ALA A 433 20.28 32.23 40.39
C ALA A 433 19.24 31.83 39.31
N ILE A 434 18.12 32.56 39.21
CA ILE A 434 17.12 32.35 38.14
C ILE A 434 17.62 32.89 36.79
N GLY A 435 18.47 33.92 36.79
CA GLY A 435 19.13 34.43 35.57
C GLY A 435 20.32 33.60 35.09
N MET A 436 20.74 32.56 35.82
CA MET A 436 22.03 31.89 35.59
C MET A 436 21.91 30.36 35.65
N LYS A 437 20.92 29.78 34.95
CA LYS A 437 20.97 28.36 34.56
C LYS A 437 20.07 28.02 33.37
N ALA A 438 20.57 28.29 32.17
CA ALA A 438 20.17 27.59 30.94
C ALA A 438 21.42 27.33 30.09
N ARG A 439 22.24 26.35 30.52
CA ARG A 439 23.22 25.71 29.64
C ARG A 439 23.48 24.28 30.11
N GLU A 440 23.19 23.37 29.18
CA GLU A 440 23.63 21.97 29.06
C GLU A 440 23.12 20.97 30.11
N ASP A 441 21.99 20.34 29.82
CA ASP A 441 21.96 18.88 29.58
C ASP A 441 20.64 18.47 28.91
N SER A 442 20.65 18.31 27.59
CA SER A 442 19.67 17.49 26.87
C SER A 442 20.23 17.10 25.51
N ASP A 443 20.40 15.79 25.30
CA ASP A 443 20.58 15.14 24.02
C ASP A 443 19.42 15.49 23.06
N SER A 444 19.55 16.61 22.36
CA SER A 444 18.70 16.95 21.23
C SER A 444 19.59 17.34 20.06
N ILE A 445 19.65 16.46 19.07
CA ILE A 445 20.26 16.70 17.77
C ILE A 445 19.57 17.93 17.15
N SER A 446 20.29 19.06 17.05
CA SER A 446 19.80 20.26 16.39
C SER A 446 20.06 20.20 14.89
N LEU A 447 19.02 20.48 14.09
CA LEU A 447 19.10 20.58 12.63
C LEU A 447 19.85 21.86 12.24
N ASN A 448 20.95 21.71 11.50
CA ASN A 448 21.67 22.84 10.92
C ASN A 448 20.79 23.54 9.87
N THR A 449 20.53 24.84 10.04
CA THR A 449 19.90 25.66 9.00
C THR A 449 20.89 25.93 7.87
N LEU A 450 20.59 25.37 6.70
CA LEU A 450 21.29 25.63 5.44
C LEU A 450 20.60 26.78 4.70
N ASP A 451 21.36 27.55 3.93
CA ASP A 451 20.78 28.50 2.99
C ASP A 451 20.14 27.78 1.77
N SER A 452 19.48 28.52 0.88
CA SER A 452 18.80 27.96 -0.31
C SER A 452 19.74 27.30 -1.34
N ARG A 453 21.05 27.22 -1.06
CA ARG A 453 22.07 26.54 -1.87
C ARG A 453 22.80 25.44 -1.11
N GLY A 454 22.38 25.13 0.12
CA GLY A 454 22.83 23.96 0.87
C GLY A 454 24.13 24.13 1.65
N ASN A 455 24.59 25.35 1.92
CA ASN A 455 25.77 25.60 2.75
C ASN A 455 25.43 26.18 4.14
N ARG A 456 26.32 25.91 5.11
CA ARG A 456 26.17 26.31 6.53
C ARG A 456 26.43 27.80 6.70
N LYS A 457 25.50 28.52 7.34
CA LYS A 457 25.59 29.97 7.59
C LYS A 457 26.35 30.25 8.91
N GLU A 458 27.44 31.01 8.86
CA GLU A 458 28.13 31.56 10.05
C GLU A 458 27.48 32.90 10.46
N ALA A 459 27.39 33.16 11.76
CA ALA A 459 26.73 34.34 12.33
C ALA A 459 27.73 35.49 12.49
N GLU A 460 27.44 36.65 11.90
CA GLU A 460 28.15 37.91 12.13
C GLU A 460 27.81 38.47 13.52
N VAL A 461 28.82 39.01 14.19
CA VAL A 461 28.73 39.71 15.47
C VAL A 461 28.65 41.20 15.15
N GLU A 462 27.54 41.86 15.52
CA GLU A 462 27.42 43.32 15.51
C GLU A 462 27.78 43.85 16.90
N ASP A 463 28.79 44.72 16.94
CA ASP A 463 29.20 45.53 18.07
C ASP A 463 28.22 46.72 18.24
N GLU A 464 27.74 46.95 19.46
CA GLU A 464 27.19 48.26 19.87
C GLU A 464 27.95 48.75 21.12
N ASP A 465 28.60 49.90 20.94
CA ASP A 465 29.24 50.73 21.96
C ASP A 465 28.17 51.41 22.86
N ASP A 466 28.42 51.42 24.17
CA ASP A 466 27.72 52.27 25.15
C ASP A 466 28.61 53.47 25.52
N ASP A 467 28.10 54.69 25.31
CA ASP A 467 28.68 55.95 25.81
C ASP A 467 28.55 56.06 27.35
N ILE A 468 29.71 56.24 28.02
CA ILE A 468 30.03 57.44 28.83
C ILE A 468 31.38 57.98 28.38
#